data_AF-A3D868-F1
#
_entry.id   AF-A3D868-F1
#
_cell.length_a   1.000
_cell.length_b   1.000
_cell.length_c   1.000
_cell.angle_alpha   90.00
_cell.angle_beta   90.00
_cell.angle_gamma   90.00
#
_symmetry.space_group_name_H-M   'P 1'
#
loop_
_entity.id
_entity.type
_entity.pdbx_description
1 polymer ?
#
loop_
_entity_poly.entity_id
_entity_poly.type
_entity_poly.pdbx_seq_one_letter_code
_entity_poly.pdbx_strand_id
1 'polypeptide(L)'
;MFDDKMSGNAMNAEIELKLFFLPIYQESLINKLDSLDNAVPQGKRRLANGYFDTPDLQLRQWDMGLRVRGYDAHREQTIKTAGQVVGGIHSRPEYNVTIQADSPDLSLFPASIWPADADLAATQAQLTCIFHTDFYRRSWHVQIDNSVVEVALDIGEITANGQQEALCELEFELLSGDTEALLKLAMQVASVVPVRLGKASKAQRGYRLAGKAKPLDLTALEFLPLAEPRDSSTQDLTANCQILLETALERWQLLESMIAEESKPEACVALWWRMRACIRLLRMTLSQFELLNVTLSSRFMSIEKQLDFIEQAQALTALLGSQRGLFAKLGQHAQVKARLMAQLSEIHLTERLLSLWQQTEYGQLQLAIVEILLKVSAGEVDISNQPSLRQHADRAQQASWMAIVEVMPLNTVMTSANYLQVAAVLDESILVGHAYGSLYEAKSRDAFRAPWQDLVLGIKTLACYRAVQDASRELDIDLNEWLEDKQQSLLFAMESTRRNAMQQQAYW
;
A
#
# COMPACT_ATOMS: atom_id res chain seq x y z
N MET A 1 41.07 -26.03 8.10
CA MET A 1 40.66 -27.37 7.63
C MET A 1 39.14 -27.40 7.72
N PHE A 2 38.49 -26.68 6.80
CA PHE A 2 37.04 -26.63 6.68
C PHE A 2 36.76 -26.86 5.20
N ASP A 3 36.77 -28.14 4.85
CA ASP A 3 36.29 -28.64 3.58
C ASP A 3 35.87 -30.08 3.87
N ASP A 4 34.59 -30.28 4.17
CA ASP A 4 33.88 -31.38 3.52
C ASP A 4 32.38 -31.11 3.46
N LYS A 5 31.85 -31.54 2.33
CA LYS A 5 30.49 -31.43 1.85
C LYS A 5 29.53 -32.20 2.74
N MET A 6 28.45 -31.54 3.12
CA MET A 6 27.13 -32.17 3.14
C MET A 6 26.25 -31.35 2.20
N SER A 7 26.13 -31.84 0.97
CA SER A 7 25.04 -31.53 0.05
C SER A 7 23.74 -32.05 0.67
N GLY A 8 23.17 -31.27 1.58
CA GLY A 8 21.81 -31.48 2.07
C GLY A 8 20.86 -30.61 1.29
N ASN A 9 19.88 -31.23 0.61
CA ASN A 9 18.64 -30.58 0.18
C ASN A 9 17.88 -30.12 1.43
N ALA A 10 18.36 -29.08 2.10
CA ALA A 10 17.75 -28.54 3.31
C ALA A 10 16.65 -27.56 2.89
N MET A 11 15.41 -27.86 3.31
CA MET A 11 14.31 -26.91 3.32
C MET A 11 14.65 -25.82 4.34
N ASN A 12 15.15 -24.68 3.88
CA ASN A 12 15.23 -23.46 4.67
C ASN A 12 14.20 -22.48 4.11
N ALA A 13 13.26 -22.05 4.95
CA ALA A 13 12.43 -20.90 4.60
C ALA A 13 13.29 -19.64 4.79
N GLU A 14 13.54 -18.92 3.70
CA GLU A 14 14.19 -17.60 3.75
C GLU A 14 13.19 -16.63 4.38
N ILE A 15 13.59 -15.95 5.47
CA ILE A 15 12.79 -14.92 6.13
C ILE A 15 13.43 -13.56 5.85
N GLU A 16 12.76 -12.72 5.06
CA GLU A 16 13.29 -11.44 4.59
C GLU A 16 12.32 -10.27 4.75
N LEU A 17 12.85 -9.09 5.06
CA LEU A 17 12.17 -7.80 4.92
C LEU A 17 12.79 -7.05 3.74
N LYS A 18 11.95 -6.49 2.86
CA LYS A 18 12.41 -5.77 1.67
C LYS A 18 11.99 -4.32 1.70
N LEU A 19 12.94 -3.43 1.42
CA LEU A 19 12.70 -2.01 1.28
C LEU A 19 13.14 -1.50 -0.09
N PHE A 20 12.35 -0.60 -0.67
CA PHE A 20 12.74 0.18 -1.84
C PHE A 20 13.31 1.54 -1.42
N PHE A 21 14.20 2.07 -2.24
CA PHE A 21 14.77 3.40 -2.05
C PHE A 21 15.02 4.07 -3.40
N LEU A 22 15.17 5.40 -3.39
CA LEU A 22 15.52 6.15 -4.60
C LEU A 22 17.03 6.08 -4.85
N PRO A 23 17.48 5.90 -6.11
CA PRO A 23 18.91 5.76 -6.43
C PRO A 23 19.82 6.86 -5.86
N ILE A 24 19.28 8.08 -5.70
CA ILE A 24 19.98 9.23 -5.11
C ILE A 24 20.50 8.98 -3.69
N TYR A 25 19.96 8.00 -2.96
CA TYR A 25 20.36 7.67 -1.59
C TYR A 25 21.35 6.51 -1.47
N GLN A 26 21.85 5.97 -2.59
CA GLN A 26 22.80 4.86 -2.60
C GLN A 26 24.01 5.10 -1.69
N GLU A 27 24.68 6.25 -1.84
CA GLU A 27 25.89 6.56 -1.05
C GLU A 27 25.56 6.73 0.43
N SER A 28 24.43 7.36 0.75
CA SER A 28 23.96 7.51 2.13
C SER A 28 23.68 6.16 2.80
N LEU A 29 23.09 5.20 2.08
CA LEU A 29 22.88 3.83 2.58
C LEU A 29 24.19 3.11 2.84
N ILE A 30 25.11 3.17 1.89
CA ILE A 30 26.44 2.56 2.02
C ILE A 30 27.15 3.12 3.25
N ASN A 31 27.21 4.45 3.37
CA ASN A 31 27.88 5.10 4.50
C ASN A 31 27.22 4.74 5.84
N LYS A 32 25.89 4.68 5.88
CA LYS A 32 25.15 4.29 7.08
C LYS A 32 25.48 2.85 7.49
N LEU A 33 25.47 1.90 6.54
CA LEU A 33 25.74 0.49 6.83
C LEU A 33 27.21 0.25 7.18
N ASP A 34 28.15 0.93 6.51
CA ASP A 34 29.58 0.86 6.83
C ASP A 34 29.91 1.48 8.20
N SER A 35 29.07 2.39 8.71
CA SER A 35 29.24 3.03 10.03
C SER A 35 28.68 2.23 11.21
N LEU A 36 27.99 1.11 10.97
CA LEU A 36 27.43 0.30 12.05
C LEU A 36 28.56 -0.52 12.70
N ASP A 37 28.77 -0.33 14.00
CA ASP A 37 29.84 -1.00 14.75
C ASP A 37 29.79 -2.54 14.66
N ASN A 38 28.58 -3.10 14.49
CA ASN A 38 28.33 -4.54 14.42
C ASN A 38 28.16 -5.06 12.98
N ALA A 39 28.49 -4.27 11.96
CA ALA A 39 28.38 -4.67 10.56
C ALA A 39 29.71 -5.12 9.98
N VAL A 40 29.72 -6.31 9.38
CA VAL A 40 30.87 -6.88 8.66
C VAL A 40 30.56 -6.90 7.16
N PRO A 41 31.24 -6.09 6.33
CA PRO A 41 31.05 -6.11 4.88
C PRO A 41 31.43 -7.47 4.28
N GLN A 42 30.57 -8.00 3.41
CA GLN A 42 30.76 -9.27 2.70
C GLN A 42 31.25 -9.08 1.25
N GLY A 43 31.47 -7.83 0.84
CA GLY A 43 31.96 -7.46 -0.48
C GLY A 43 30.85 -7.07 -1.47
N LYS A 44 31.25 -6.86 -2.73
CA LYS A 44 30.38 -6.45 -3.84
C LYS A 44 30.52 -7.44 -4.99
N ARG A 45 29.40 -7.91 -5.53
CA ARG A 45 29.35 -8.88 -6.63
C ARG A 45 28.32 -8.47 -7.68
N ARG A 46 28.61 -8.74 -8.95
CA ARG A 46 27.62 -8.62 -10.04
C ARG A 46 26.85 -9.93 -10.13
N LEU A 47 25.52 -9.85 -10.10
CA LEU A 47 24.61 -10.98 -10.24
C LEU A 47 23.80 -10.79 -11.52
N ALA A 48 23.93 -11.74 -12.45
CA ALA A 48 23.15 -11.79 -13.68
C ALA A 48 22.15 -12.95 -13.57
N ASN A 49 20.86 -12.67 -13.75
CA ASN A 49 19.80 -13.66 -13.56
C ASN A 49 18.93 -13.72 -14.80
N GLY A 50 18.69 -14.92 -15.33
CA GLY A 50 17.61 -15.19 -16.29
C GLY A 50 16.47 -15.89 -15.58
N TYR A 51 15.24 -15.38 -15.72
CA TYR A 51 14.03 -15.99 -15.14
C TYR A 51 13.29 -16.78 -16.22
N PHE A 52 12.95 -18.03 -15.90
CA PHE A 52 12.42 -18.98 -16.87
C PHE A 52 10.99 -19.37 -16.54
N ASP A 53 10.17 -19.48 -17.58
CA ASP A 53 8.81 -20.02 -17.51
C ASP A 53 8.40 -20.55 -18.88
N THR A 54 7.25 -21.21 -18.95
CA THR A 54 6.61 -21.61 -20.20
C THR A 54 5.84 -20.43 -20.81
N PRO A 55 5.46 -20.47 -22.11
CA PRO A 55 4.70 -19.40 -22.76
C PRO A 55 3.35 -19.08 -22.09
N ASP A 56 2.73 -20.09 -21.46
CA ASP A 56 1.49 -20.05 -20.69
C ASP A 56 1.70 -19.81 -19.18
N LEU A 57 2.94 -19.59 -18.75
CA LEU A 57 3.33 -19.21 -17.38
C LEU A 57 3.01 -20.31 -16.36
N GLN A 58 3.31 -21.56 -16.67
CA GLN A 58 2.97 -22.72 -15.86
C GLN A 58 3.59 -22.64 -14.46
N LEU A 59 4.85 -22.21 -14.33
CA LEU A 59 5.50 -22.06 -13.02
C LEU A 59 4.85 -20.94 -12.21
N ARG A 60 4.52 -19.82 -12.87
CA ARG A 60 3.80 -18.72 -12.23
C ARG A 60 2.42 -19.14 -11.71
N GLN A 61 1.70 -20.01 -12.43
CA GLN A 61 0.41 -20.56 -12.00
C GLN A 61 0.55 -21.46 -10.76
N TRP A 62 1.73 -22.07 -10.56
CA TRP A 62 2.07 -22.81 -9.34
C TRP A 62 2.67 -21.94 -8.23
N ASP A 63 2.63 -20.61 -8.38
CA ASP A 63 3.27 -19.64 -7.49
C ASP A 63 4.78 -19.90 -7.28
N MET A 64 5.44 -20.39 -8.32
CA MET A 64 6.88 -20.65 -8.33
C MET A 64 7.63 -19.63 -9.19
N GLY A 65 8.86 -19.31 -8.78
CA GLY A 65 9.79 -18.52 -9.56
C GLY A 65 11.09 -19.28 -9.77
N LEU A 66 11.42 -19.56 -11.03
CA LEU A 66 12.65 -20.25 -11.44
C LEU A 66 13.62 -19.25 -12.07
N ARG A 67 14.87 -19.27 -11.61
CA ARG A 67 15.96 -18.50 -12.23
C ARG A 67 17.20 -19.34 -12.41
N VAL A 68 18.01 -18.96 -13.39
CA VAL A 68 19.44 -19.28 -13.45
C VAL A 68 20.21 -18.01 -13.14
N ARG A 69 21.09 -18.07 -12.14
CA ARG A 69 21.97 -16.98 -11.72
C ARG A 69 23.40 -17.31 -12.12
N GLY A 70 24.04 -16.39 -12.83
CA GLY A 70 25.47 -16.36 -13.08
C GLY A 70 26.15 -15.34 -12.18
N TYR A 71 27.29 -15.74 -11.60
CA TYR A 71 28.19 -14.84 -10.89
C TYR A 71 29.61 -15.37 -10.95
N ASP A 72 30.58 -14.49 -11.18
CA ASP A 72 31.98 -14.86 -11.40
C ASP A 72 32.10 -15.98 -12.47
N ALA A 73 32.63 -17.15 -12.12
CA ALA A 73 32.67 -18.34 -12.98
C ALA A 73 31.65 -19.43 -12.56
N HIS A 74 30.71 -19.09 -11.69
CA HIS A 74 29.73 -20.00 -11.10
C HIS A 74 28.33 -19.77 -11.67
N ARG A 75 27.55 -20.85 -11.68
CA ARG A 75 26.12 -20.82 -12.04
C ARG A 75 25.32 -21.64 -11.05
N GLU A 76 24.13 -21.16 -10.76
CA GLU A 76 23.18 -21.77 -9.85
C GLU A 76 21.78 -21.61 -10.43
N GLN A 77 20.95 -22.64 -10.32
CA GLN A 77 19.52 -22.48 -10.49
C GLN A 77 18.83 -22.44 -9.13
N THR A 78 17.84 -21.56 -9.04
CA THR A 78 17.03 -21.38 -7.84
C THR A 78 15.58 -21.56 -8.22
N ILE A 79 14.83 -22.32 -7.42
CA ILE A 79 13.36 -22.25 -7.41
C ILE A 79 12.87 -21.77 -6.05
N LYS A 80 12.07 -20.70 -6.06
CA LYS A 80 11.31 -20.22 -4.90
C LYS A 80 9.86 -20.66 -5.05
N THR A 81 9.28 -21.31 -4.05
CA THR A 81 7.88 -21.75 -4.09
C THR A 81 6.96 -20.76 -3.37
N ALA A 82 5.65 -21.05 -3.39
CA ALA A 82 4.68 -20.32 -2.57
C ALA A 82 5.14 -20.29 -1.10
N GLY A 83 4.95 -19.15 -0.46
CA GLY A 83 5.21 -18.96 0.96
C GLY A 83 4.33 -17.88 1.52
N GLN A 84 4.65 -17.43 2.74
CA GLN A 84 3.82 -16.50 3.48
C GLN A 84 4.40 -15.08 3.44
N VAL A 85 3.51 -14.09 3.56
CA VAL A 85 3.90 -12.70 3.76
C VAL A 85 3.07 -12.19 4.93
N VAL A 86 3.74 -11.70 5.98
CA VAL A 86 3.09 -11.06 7.13
C VAL A 86 3.73 -9.70 7.32
N GLY A 87 2.97 -8.63 7.18
CA GLY A 87 3.49 -7.27 7.33
C GLY A 87 4.66 -6.93 6.40
N GLY A 88 4.76 -7.53 5.21
CA GLY A 88 5.91 -7.31 4.31
C GLY A 88 7.19 -8.04 4.69
N ILE A 89 7.17 -8.91 5.71
CA ILE A 89 8.16 -9.97 5.89
C ILE A 89 7.75 -11.16 5.05
N HIS A 90 8.61 -11.56 4.12
CA HIS A 90 8.41 -12.73 3.29
C HIS A 90 9.06 -13.94 3.94
N SER A 91 8.35 -15.06 3.98
CA SER A 91 8.88 -16.37 4.36
C SER A 91 8.59 -17.37 3.26
N ARG A 92 9.60 -17.80 2.50
CA ARG A 92 9.40 -18.69 1.34
C ARG A 92 10.41 -19.82 1.32
N PRO A 93 9.98 -21.07 1.03
CA PRO A 93 10.91 -22.13 0.72
C PRO A 93 11.69 -21.81 -0.56
N GLU A 94 13.01 -22.00 -0.50
CA GLU A 94 13.92 -21.82 -1.61
C GLU A 94 14.82 -23.05 -1.75
N TYR A 95 15.07 -23.47 -2.99
CA TYR A 95 15.97 -24.56 -3.33
C TYR A 95 17.01 -24.09 -4.34
N ASN A 96 18.28 -24.28 -4.01
CA ASN A 96 19.43 -23.83 -4.78
C ASN A 96 20.27 -25.04 -5.23
N VAL A 97 20.60 -25.08 -6.53
CA VAL A 97 21.43 -26.15 -7.11
C VAL A 97 22.48 -25.55 -8.04
N THR A 98 23.75 -25.84 -7.79
CA THR A 98 24.85 -25.49 -8.69
C THR A 98 24.71 -26.23 -10.02
N ILE A 99 24.77 -25.50 -11.13
CA ILE A 99 24.68 -26.05 -12.48
C ILE A 99 25.84 -25.54 -13.36
N GLN A 100 26.00 -26.12 -14.55
CA GLN A 100 27.03 -25.69 -15.52
C GLN A 100 26.42 -25.04 -16.77
N ALA A 101 25.10 -25.15 -16.95
CA ALA A 101 24.39 -24.65 -18.13
C ALA A 101 23.67 -23.32 -17.86
N ASP A 102 23.31 -22.63 -18.93
CA ASP A 102 22.54 -21.37 -18.91
C ASP A 102 21.03 -21.62 -18.86
N SER A 103 20.61 -22.86 -19.08
CA SER A 103 19.22 -23.30 -18.99
C SER A 103 19.00 -24.14 -17.73
N PRO A 104 17.86 -23.95 -17.03
CA PRO A 104 17.55 -24.72 -15.83
C PRO A 104 17.16 -26.17 -16.16
N ASP A 105 17.37 -27.05 -15.19
CA ASP A 105 16.96 -28.45 -15.20
C ASP A 105 16.05 -28.72 -13.99
N LEU A 106 14.74 -28.85 -14.25
CA LEU A 106 13.70 -29.08 -13.24
C LEU A 106 13.91 -30.38 -12.47
N SER A 107 14.57 -31.39 -13.07
CA SER A 107 14.75 -32.71 -12.45
C SER A 107 15.72 -32.69 -11.27
N LEU A 108 16.52 -31.63 -11.13
CA LEU A 108 17.46 -31.47 -10.03
C LEU A 108 16.81 -31.01 -8.72
N PHE A 109 15.55 -30.55 -8.76
CA PHE A 109 14.82 -30.16 -7.56
C PHE A 109 14.05 -31.36 -6.94
N PRO A 110 13.79 -31.35 -5.62
CA PRO A 110 13.07 -32.44 -4.96
C PRO A 110 11.66 -32.63 -5.55
N ALA A 111 11.26 -33.88 -5.82
CA ALA A 111 9.95 -34.17 -6.39
C ALA A 111 8.77 -33.64 -5.56
N SER A 112 8.95 -33.47 -4.25
CA SER A 112 7.93 -33.01 -3.31
C SER A 112 7.53 -31.54 -3.47
N ILE A 113 8.30 -30.74 -4.22
CA ILE A 113 7.97 -29.31 -4.39
C ILE A 113 6.88 -29.10 -5.44
N TRP A 114 6.70 -30.06 -6.34
CA TRP A 114 5.81 -29.92 -7.50
C TRP A 114 4.37 -30.29 -7.16
N PRO A 115 3.37 -29.70 -7.83
CA PRO A 115 1.99 -30.18 -7.78
C PRO A 115 1.89 -31.67 -8.17
N ALA A 116 0.93 -32.38 -7.59
CA ALA A 116 0.80 -33.82 -7.76
C ALA A 116 0.55 -34.26 -9.22
N ASP A 117 -0.05 -33.38 -10.03
CA ASP A 117 -0.41 -33.56 -11.44
C ASP A 117 0.54 -32.83 -12.41
N ALA A 118 1.70 -32.35 -11.94
CA ALA A 118 2.65 -31.61 -12.76
C ALA A 118 3.32 -32.50 -13.83
N ASP A 119 3.16 -32.16 -15.12
CA ASP A 119 3.94 -32.75 -16.21
C ASP A 119 5.27 -31.99 -16.36
N LEU A 120 6.28 -32.40 -15.59
CA LEU A 120 7.60 -31.77 -15.58
C LEU A 120 8.34 -31.92 -16.92
N ALA A 121 8.12 -33.01 -17.66
CA ALA A 121 8.79 -33.23 -18.94
C ALA A 121 8.25 -32.24 -20.00
N ALA A 122 6.93 -32.08 -20.07
CA ALA A 122 6.32 -31.08 -20.95
C ALA A 122 6.70 -29.65 -20.54
N THR A 123 6.73 -29.38 -19.23
CA THR A 123 7.10 -28.06 -18.69
C THR A 123 8.55 -27.72 -19.04
N GLN A 124 9.49 -28.63 -18.77
CA GLN A 124 10.93 -28.49 -19.10
C GLN A 124 11.15 -28.21 -20.58
N ALA A 125 10.44 -28.91 -21.46
CA ALA A 125 10.58 -28.77 -22.91
C ALA A 125 10.13 -27.40 -23.45
N GLN A 126 9.31 -26.67 -22.69
CA GLN A 126 8.77 -25.36 -23.08
C GLN A 126 9.41 -24.18 -22.36
N LEU A 127 10.36 -24.41 -21.45
CA LEU A 127 10.99 -23.33 -20.69
C LEU A 127 11.72 -22.37 -21.62
N THR A 128 11.44 -21.08 -21.45
CA THR A 128 12.11 -19.98 -22.12
C THR A 128 12.45 -18.89 -21.11
N CYS A 129 13.50 -18.12 -21.36
CA CYS A 129 13.83 -16.97 -20.52
C CYS A 129 12.85 -15.83 -20.80
N ILE A 130 12.08 -15.41 -19.78
CA ILE A 130 11.03 -14.39 -19.90
C ILE A 130 11.58 -12.98 -19.69
N PHE A 131 12.49 -12.82 -18.73
CA PHE A 131 13.11 -11.54 -18.37
C PHE A 131 14.44 -11.78 -17.66
N HIS A 132 15.25 -10.73 -17.55
CA HIS A 132 16.52 -10.74 -16.83
C HIS A 132 16.50 -9.77 -15.66
N THR A 133 17.30 -10.05 -14.64
CA THR A 133 17.68 -9.08 -13.62
C THR A 133 19.20 -9.03 -13.49
N ASP A 134 19.77 -7.84 -13.73
CA ASP A 134 21.20 -7.59 -13.76
C ASP A 134 21.53 -6.49 -12.75
N PHE A 135 22.20 -6.84 -11.66
CA PHE A 135 22.47 -5.89 -10.59
C PHE A 135 23.77 -6.19 -9.85
N TYR A 136 24.28 -5.17 -9.15
CA TYR A 136 25.34 -5.33 -8.17
C TYR A 136 24.72 -5.49 -6.79
N ARG A 137 25.09 -6.57 -6.10
CA ARG A 137 24.80 -6.78 -4.69
C ARG A 137 26.02 -6.37 -3.87
N ARG A 138 25.80 -5.54 -2.86
CA ARG A 138 26.75 -5.33 -1.76
C ARG A 138 26.08 -5.82 -0.48
N SER A 139 26.75 -6.68 0.28
CA SER A 139 26.17 -7.28 1.47
C SER A 139 26.96 -6.95 2.74
N TRP A 140 26.27 -6.95 3.88
CA TRP A 140 26.84 -6.85 5.22
C TRP A 140 26.18 -7.90 6.11
N HIS A 141 26.95 -8.52 7.01
CA HIS A 141 26.39 -9.29 8.12
C HIS A 141 26.37 -8.40 9.35
N VAL A 142 25.19 -8.18 9.91
CA VAL A 142 24.99 -7.26 11.04
C VAL A 142 24.47 -8.04 12.22
N GLN A 143 25.17 -7.94 13.35
CA GLN A 143 24.72 -8.54 14.60
C GLN A 143 23.81 -7.57 15.36
N ILE A 144 22.60 -8.03 15.68
CA ILE A 144 21.58 -7.29 16.44
C ILE A 144 21.06 -8.22 17.52
N ASP A 145 21.28 -7.86 18.79
CA ASP A 145 21.00 -8.71 19.95
C ASP A 145 21.62 -10.11 19.77
N ASN A 146 20.81 -11.17 19.83
CA ASN A 146 21.23 -12.55 19.61
C ASN A 146 21.03 -13.04 18.17
N SER A 147 20.80 -12.12 17.23
CA SER A 147 20.46 -12.41 15.84
C SER A 147 21.55 -11.96 14.87
N VAL A 148 21.61 -12.61 13.71
CA VAL A 148 22.47 -12.23 12.59
C VAL A 148 21.59 -11.97 11.37
N VAL A 149 21.71 -10.75 10.83
CA VAL A 149 20.96 -10.30 9.66
C VAL A 149 21.93 -10.05 8.52
N GLU A 150 21.69 -10.65 7.36
CA GLU A 150 22.31 -10.20 6.12
C GLU A 150 21.54 -8.99 5.58
N VAL A 151 22.23 -7.88 5.37
CA VAL A 151 21.69 -6.72 4.65
C VAL A 151 22.28 -6.73 3.25
N ALA A 152 21.45 -6.90 2.23
CA ALA A 152 21.84 -6.90 0.83
C ALA A 152 21.31 -5.65 0.11
N LEU A 153 22.22 -4.78 -0.34
CA LEU A 153 21.94 -3.64 -1.19
C LEU A 153 22.07 -4.03 -2.66
N ASP A 154 20.96 -4.03 -3.37
CA ASP A 154 20.88 -4.41 -4.78
C ASP A 154 20.59 -3.19 -5.65
N ILE A 155 21.49 -2.92 -6.60
CA ILE A 155 21.37 -1.81 -7.55
C ILE A 155 21.64 -2.28 -8.98
N GLY A 156 20.68 -2.09 -9.87
CA GLY A 156 20.78 -2.45 -11.28
C GLY A 156 19.47 -2.28 -12.01
N GLU A 157 19.10 -3.28 -12.80
CA GLU A 157 17.94 -3.22 -13.68
C GLU A 157 17.23 -4.56 -13.87
N ILE A 158 15.95 -4.48 -14.19
CA ILE A 158 15.13 -5.58 -14.71
C ILE A 158 14.90 -5.28 -16.19
N THR A 159 15.13 -6.26 -17.07
CA THR A 159 14.94 -6.08 -18.52
C THR A 159 14.05 -7.18 -19.10
N ALA A 160 13.09 -6.78 -19.93
CA ALA A 160 12.19 -7.69 -20.63
C ALA A 160 11.69 -7.07 -21.92
N ASN A 161 11.73 -7.78 -23.06
CA ASN A 161 11.19 -7.32 -24.34
C ASN A 161 11.64 -5.91 -24.77
N GLY A 162 12.89 -5.53 -24.47
CA GLY A 162 13.44 -4.19 -24.76
C GLY A 162 12.97 -3.08 -23.82
N GLN A 163 12.14 -3.39 -22.82
CA GLN A 163 11.78 -2.50 -21.71
C GLN A 163 12.74 -2.71 -20.53
N GLN A 164 12.87 -1.67 -19.71
CA GLN A 164 13.75 -1.66 -18.55
C GLN A 164 13.06 -0.99 -17.35
N GLU A 165 13.25 -1.56 -16.16
CA GLU A 165 12.86 -1.00 -14.87
C GLU A 165 14.10 -0.91 -13.96
N ALA A 166 14.29 0.21 -13.27
CA ALA A 166 15.39 0.35 -12.31
C ALA A 166 15.17 -0.56 -11.09
N LEU A 167 16.24 -1.22 -10.64
CA LEU A 167 16.23 -2.08 -9.46
C LEU A 167 17.08 -1.39 -8.38
N CYS A 168 16.42 -0.92 -7.32
CA CYS A 168 17.05 -0.30 -6.14
C CYS A 168 16.32 -0.79 -4.90
N GLU A 169 16.88 -1.81 -4.25
CA GLU A 169 16.28 -2.40 -3.06
C GLU A 169 17.30 -2.81 -2.00
N LEU A 170 16.83 -2.83 -0.76
CA LEU A 170 17.55 -3.29 0.40
C LEU A 170 16.79 -4.48 0.97
N GLU A 171 17.43 -5.65 1.00
CA GLU A 171 16.88 -6.87 1.59
C GLU A 171 17.56 -7.11 2.95
N PHE A 172 16.76 -7.40 3.97
CA PHE A 172 17.21 -7.79 5.30
C PHE A 172 16.80 -9.24 5.49
N GLU A 173 17.74 -10.17 5.40
CA GLU A 173 17.52 -11.61 5.52
C GLU A 173 17.98 -12.10 6.90
N LEU A 174 17.12 -12.83 7.59
CA LEU A 174 17.43 -13.40 8.89
C LEU A 174 18.24 -14.69 8.72
N LEU A 175 19.54 -14.65 9.01
CA LEU A 175 20.40 -15.84 8.96
C LEU A 175 20.22 -16.73 10.20
N SER A 176 20.03 -16.09 11.37
CA SER A 176 19.75 -16.77 12.64
C SER A 176 19.18 -15.80 13.67
N GLY A 177 18.35 -16.28 14.59
CA GLY A 177 17.79 -15.50 15.70
C GLY A 177 16.32 -15.14 15.48
N ASP A 178 15.93 -13.93 15.90
CA ASP A 178 14.54 -13.48 15.97
C ASP A 178 14.22 -12.44 14.87
N THR A 179 13.00 -12.51 14.33
CA THR A 179 12.54 -11.61 13.24
C THR A 179 12.48 -10.14 13.64
N GLU A 180 12.37 -9.83 14.93
CA GLU A 180 12.41 -8.46 15.46
C GLU A 180 13.72 -7.74 15.08
N ALA A 181 14.82 -8.48 14.94
CA ALA A 181 16.12 -7.93 14.53
C ALA A 181 16.07 -7.27 13.14
N LEU A 182 15.26 -7.80 12.21
CA LEU A 182 15.08 -7.23 10.88
C LEU A 182 14.49 -5.82 10.96
N LEU A 183 13.44 -5.64 11.79
CA LEU A 183 12.77 -4.36 11.95
C LEU A 183 13.61 -3.35 12.72
N LYS A 184 14.29 -3.79 13.79
CA LYS A 184 15.24 -2.95 14.55
C LYS A 184 16.29 -2.36 13.61
N LEU A 185 16.89 -3.19 12.76
CA LEU A 185 17.91 -2.76 11.81
C LEU A 185 17.33 -1.90 10.68
N ALA A 186 16.18 -2.28 10.13
CA ALA A 186 15.48 -1.49 9.11
C ALA A 186 15.11 -0.09 9.61
N MET A 187 14.65 0.04 10.87
CA MET A 187 14.34 1.32 11.49
C MET A 187 15.59 2.19 11.69
N GLN A 188 16.73 1.58 12.07
CA GLN A 188 18.01 2.30 12.14
C GLN A 188 18.44 2.85 10.77
N VAL A 189 18.23 2.11 9.69
CA VAL A 189 18.50 2.59 8.31
C VAL A 189 17.52 3.70 7.92
N ALA A 190 16.22 3.46 8.15
CA ALA A 190 15.16 4.41 7.83
C ALA A 190 15.27 5.72 8.62
N SER A 191 16.01 5.75 9.74
CA SER A 191 16.28 6.96 10.53
C SER A 191 17.09 8.03 9.80
N VAL A 192 17.85 7.64 8.76
CA VAL A 192 18.77 8.53 8.02
C VAL A 192 18.44 8.56 6.54
N VAL A 193 17.97 7.44 5.98
CA VAL A 193 17.70 7.32 4.54
C VAL A 193 16.21 7.10 4.29
N PRO A 194 15.61 7.88 3.37
CA PRO A 194 14.27 7.60 2.87
C PRO A 194 14.20 6.25 2.16
N VAL A 195 13.44 5.35 2.77
CA VAL A 195 13.14 4.00 2.29
C VAL A 195 11.64 3.78 2.41
N ARG A 196 11.11 2.72 1.78
CA ARG A 196 9.70 2.34 1.89
C ARG A 196 9.54 0.83 1.76
N LEU A 197 8.47 0.27 2.32
CA LEU A 197 8.21 -1.16 2.29
C LEU A 197 8.05 -1.67 0.86
N GLY A 198 8.73 -2.77 0.52
CA GLY A 198 8.79 -3.32 -0.83
C GLY A 198 8.04 -4.63 -0.98
N LYS A 199 6.76 -4.58 -1.39
CA LYS A 199 5.93 -5.79 -1.59
C LYS A 199 6.33 -6.64 -2.80
N ALA A 200 6.66 -6.01 -3.92
CA ALA A 200 6.85 -6.69 -5.19
C ALA A 200 8.23 -7.35 -5.32
N SER A 201 8.28 -8.67 -5.47
CA SER A 201 9.53 -9.37 -5.74
C SER A 201 10.12 -8.95 -7.10
N LYS A 202 11.43 -9.17 -7.28
CA LYS A 202 12.11 -8.99 -8.57
C LYS A 202 11.39 -9.78 -9.68
N ALA A 203 10.91 -10.99 -9.37
CA ALA A 203 10.17 -11.81 -10.31
C ALA A 203 8.82 -11.20 -10.69
N GLN A 204 8.04 -10.71 -9.72
CA GLN A 204 6.74 -10.07 -9.99
C GLN A 204 6.90 -8.84 -10.88
N ARG A 205 7.91 -8.00 -10.61
CA ARG A 205 8.25 -6.85 -11.46
C ARG A 205 8.67 -7.28 -12.86
N GLY A 206 9.51 -8.32 -12.98
CA GLY A 206 9.93 -8.89 -14.26
C GLY A 206 8.79 -9.43 -15.13
N TYR A 207 7.86 -10.21 -14.56
CA TYR A 207 6.68 -10.68 -15.30
C TYR A 207 5.80 -9.52 -15.77
N ARG A 208 5.65 -8.47 -14.94
CA ARG A 208 4.91 -7.27 -15.31
C ARG A 208 5.59 -6.51 -16.45
N LEU A 209 6.90 -6.28 -16.35
CA LEU A 209 7.69 -5.63 -17.41
C LEU A 209 7.65 -6.41 -18.73
N ALA A 210 7.61 -7.74 -18.66
CA ALA A 210 7.47 -8.62 -19.82
C ALA A 210 6.06 -8.59 -20.46
N GLY A 211 5.09 -7.87 -19.89
CA GLY A 211 3.69 -7.91 -20.32
C GLY A 211 3.00 -9.25 -20.06
N LYS A 212 3.54 -10.03 -19.11
CA LYS A 212 3.09 -11.37 -18.72
C LYS A 212 2.41 -11.41 -17.35
N ALA A 213 2.15 -10.25 -16.75
CA ALA A 213 1.32 -10.13 -15.55
C ALA A 213 -0.03 -9.49 -15.92
N LYS A 214 -1.08 -9.85 -15.16
CA LYS A 214 -2.31 -9.07 -15.18
C LYS A 214 -2.00 -7.65 -14.66
N PRO A 215 -2.67 -6.61 -15.18
CA PRO A 215 -2.61 -5.28 -14.57
C PRO A 215 -2.90 -5.40 -13.07
N LEU A 216 -2.23 -4.57 -12.27
CA LEU A 216 -2.58 -4.45 -10.85
C LEU A 216 -4.05 -4.02 -10.79
N ASP A 217 -4.88 -4.92 -10.28
CA ASP A 217 -6.28 -4.63 -10.01
C ASP A 217 -6.48 -4.65 -8.51
N LEU A 218 -7.18 -3.62 -8.05
CA LEU A 218 -7.53 -3.48 -6.67
C LEU A 218 -8.97 -3.00 -6.62
N THR A 219 -9.85 -3.83 -6.10
CA THR A 219 -11.25 -3.48 -5.83
C THR A 219 -11.33 -2.28 -4.89
N ALA A 220 -12.41 -1.51 -4.94
CA ALA A 220 -12.65 -0.46 -3.96
C ALA A 220 -12.63 -1.05 -2.53
N LEU A 221 -12.18 -0.26 -1.56
CA LEU A 221 -12.27 -0.67 -0.16
C LEU A 221 -13.74 -0.55 0.25
N GLU A 222 -14.41 -1.69 0.38
CA GLU A 222 -15.79 -1.79 0.87
C GLU A 222 -15.77 -2.38 2.29
N PHE A 223 -16.54 -3.43 2.57
CA PHE A 223 -16.60 -4.07 3.87
C PHE A 223 -15.50 -5.12 4.03
N LEU A 224 -14.70 -4.98 5.09
CA LEU A 224 -13.64 -5.96 5.40
C LEU A 224 -14.26 -7.25 5.96
N PRO A 225 -13.75 -8.44 5.57
CA PRO A 225 -14.32 -9.72 5.95
C PRO A 225 -13.92 -10.09 7.39
N LEU A 226 -14.45 -9.34 8.36
CA LEU A 226 -14.28 -9.64 9.76
C LEU A 226 -15.11 -10.87 10.12
N ALA A 227 -14.53 -11.78 10.90
CA ALA A 227 -15.21 -12.97 11.36
C ALA A 227 -15.70 -12.79 12.80
N GLU A 228 -16.97 -13.13 13.05
CA GLU A 228 -17.49 -13.46 14.38
C GLU A 228 -17.59 -14.99 14.48
N PRO A 229 -16.63 -15.70 15.09
CA PRO A 229 -16.81 -17.10 15.43
C PRO A 229 -17.84 -17.27 16.55
N ARG A 230 -18.43 -18.47 16.63
CA ARG A 230 -19.53 -18.79 17.56
C ARG A 230 -19.17 -18.69 19.05
N ASP A 231 -17.88 -18.63 19.37
CA ASP A 231 -17.37 -18.53 20.74
C ASP A 231 -16.64 -17.20 20.91
N SER A 232 -17.11 -16.37 21.85
CA SER A 232 -16.60 -15.02 22.14
C SER A 232 -15.23 -15.06 22.83
N SER A 233 -14.15 -15.22 22.08
CA SER A 233 -12.79 -15.33 22.62
C SER A 233 -11.91 -14.11 22.31
N THR A 234 -10.86 -13.89 23.10
CA THR A 234 -9.88 -12.80 22.90
C THR A 234 -8.98 -13.01 21.67
N GLN A 235 -8.86 -14.25 21.17
CA GLN A 235 -8.15 -14.55 19.92
C GLN A 235 -8.82 -13.90 18.70
N ASP A 236 -10.13 -13.61 18.78
CA ASP A 236 -10.89 -13.05 17.67
C ASP A 236 -10.57 -11.56 17.44
N LEU A 237 -10.40 -10.77 18.50
CA LEU A 237 -10.00 -9.37 18.39
C LEU A 237 -8.61 -9.21 17.79
N THR A 238 -7.71 -10.12 18.16
CA THR A 238 -6.33 -10.17 17.65
C THR A 238 -6.32 -10.44 16.15
N ALA A 239 -7.01 -11.49 15.71
CA ALA A 239 -7.12 -11.83 14.30
C ALA A 239 -7.77 -10.71 13.47
N ASN A 240 -8.85 -10.09 13.99
CA ASN A 240 -9.52 -9.00 13.28
C ASN A 240 -8.68 -7.70 13.26
N CYS A 241 -7.92 -7.40 14.32
CA CYS A 241 -6.95 -6.30 14.30
C CYS A 241 -5.87 -6.51 13.21
N GLN A 242 -5.34 -7.73 13.11
CA GLN A 242 -4.39 -8.10 12.04
C GLN A 242 -4.99 -7.88 10.66
N ILE A 243 -6.21 -8.40 10.41
CA ILE A 243 -6.89 -8.24 9.11
C ILE A 243 -7.00 -6.76 8.72
N LEU A 244 -7.39 -5.88 9.67
CA LEU A 244 -7.51 -4.44 9.42
C LEU A 244 -6.16 -3.80 9.07
N LEU A 245 -5.12 -4.09 9.85
CA LEU A 245 -3.78 -3.52 9.66
C LEU A 245 -3.10 -4.05 8.39
N GLU A 246 -3.13 -5.36 8.17
CA GLU A 246 -2.56 -6.01 6.99
C GLU A 246 -3.23 -5.52 5.72
N THR A 247 -4.56 -5.54 5.67
CA THR A 247 -5.30 -5.13 4.47
C THR A 247 -4.96 -3.70 4.09
N ALA A 248 -4.93 -2.78 5.06
CA ALA A 248 -4.65 -1.38 4.77
C ALA A 248 -3.18 -1.14 4.38
N LEU A 249 -2.22 -1.76 5.06
CA LEU A 249 -0.79 -1.64 4.75
C LEU A 249 -0.43 -2.27 3.40
N GLU A 250 -1.01 -3.41 3.07
CA GLU A 250 -0.82 -4.06 1.78
C GLU A 250 -1.37 -3.24 0.62
N ARG A 251 -2.57 -2.68 0.81
CA ARG A 251 -3.22 -1.84 -0.19
C ARG A 251 -2.45 -0.54 -0.39
N TRP A 252 -1.89 0.04 0.67
CA TRP A 252 -1.01 1.20 0.57
C TRP A 252 0.15 0.93 -0.40
N GLN A 253 0.90 -0.16 -0.20
CA GLN A 253 2.03 -0.50 -1.07
C GLN A 253 1.63 -0.77 -2.53
N LEU A 254 0.48 -1.40 -2.76
CA LEU A 254 -0.04 -1.62 -4.11
C LEU A 254 -0.46 -0.31 -4.77
N LEU A 255 -1.14 0.57 -4.04
CA LEU A 255 -1.61 1.85 -4.54
C LEU A 255 -0.44 2.77 -4.92
N GLU A 256 0.69 2.72 -4.21
CA GLU A 256 1.92 3.41 -4.64
C GLU A 256 2.33 3.01 -6.07
N SER A 257 2.33 1.70 -6.35
CA SER A 257 2.72 1.17 -7.66
C SER A 257 1.71 1.57 -8.73
N MET A 258 0.41 1.51 -8.42
CA MET A 258 -0.65 1.92 -9.34
C MET A 258 -0.60 3.43 -9.62
N ILE A 259 -0.33 4.27 -8.62
CA ILE A 259 -0.18 5.73 -8.78
C ILE A 259 1.00 6.06 -9.68
N ALA A 260 2.13 5.36 -9.52
CA ALA A 260 3.33 5.57 -10.32
C ALA A 260 3.13 5.25 -11.82
N GLU A 261 2.20 4.35 -12.14
CA GLU A 261 1.94 3.88 -13.51
C GLU A 261 0.73 4.55 -14.18
N GLU A 262 -0.14 5.21 -13.42
CA GLU A 262 -1.36 5.83 -13.96
C GLU A 262 -1.07 7.18 -14.63
N SER A 263 -1.51 7.30 -15.89
CA SER A 263 -1.29 8.49 -16.73
C SER A 263 -2.52 9.39 -16.83
N LYS A 264 -3.72 8.88 -16.52
CA LYS A 264 -4.97 9.66 -16.56
C LYS A 264 -5.14 10.41 -15.22
N PRO A 265 -5.22 11.76 -15.23
CA PRO A 265 -5.27 12.53 -13.99
C PRO A 265 -6.41 12.16 -13.04
N GLU A 266 -7.63 11.99 -13.55
CA GLU A 266 -8.80 11.65 -12.71
C GLU A 266 -8.67 10.27 -12.06
N ALA A 267 -8.17 9.28 -12.81
CA ALA A 267 -7.89 7.95 -12.27
C ALA A 267 -6.75 7.97 -11.25
N CYS A 268 -5.67 8.72 -11.54
CA CYS A 268 -4.53 8.90 -10.63
C CYS A 268 -4.99 9.51 -9.29
N VAL A 269 -5.78 10.58 -9.33
CA VAL A 269 -6.32 11.21 -8.11
C VAL A 269 -7.27 10.27 -7.35
N ALA A 270 -8.05 9.44 -8.05
CA ALA A 270 -8.85 8.41 -7.38
C ALA A 270 -7.99 7.37 -6.65
N LEU A 271 -6.82 7.00 -7.19
CA LEU A 271 -5.87 6.13 -6.50
C LEU A 271 -5.23 6.81 -5.28
N TRP A 272 -4.87 8.09 -5.39
CA TRP A 272 -4.40 8.91 -4.26
C TRP A 272 -5.43 8.95 -3.13
N TRP A 273 -6.70 9.19 -3.47
CA TRP A 273 -7.80 9.15 -2.50
C TRP A 273 -7.88 7.81 -1.76
N ARG A 274 -7.78 6.71 -2.51
CA ARG A 274 -7.78 5.34 -1.95
C ARG A 274 -6.56 5.09 -1.07
N MET A 275 -5.40 5.66 -1.39
CA MET A 275 -4.19 5.53 -0.58
C MET A 275 -4.36 6.27 0.75
N ARG A 276 -4.88 7.50 0.70
CA ARG A 276 -5.25 8.29 1.90
C ARG A 276 -6.24 7.54 2.78
N ALA A 277 -7.24 6.88 2.19
CA ALA A 277 -8.19 6.05 2.93
C ALA A 277 -7.51 4.88 3.67
N CYS A 278 -6.52 4.22 3.07
CA CYS A 278 -5.77 3.15 3.74
C CYS A 278 -4.93 3.70 4.90
N ILE A 279 -4.26 4.84 4.72
CA ILE A 279 -3.45 5.50 5.76
C ILE A 279 -4.34 5.92 6.94
N ARG A 280 -5.50 6.52 6.67
CA ARG A 280 -6.48 6.88 7.71
C ARG A 280 -7.04 5.66 8.42
N LEU A 281 -7.38 4.60 7.69
CA LEU A 281 -7.84 3.34 8.30
C LEU A 281 -6.79 2.79 9.27
N LEU A 282 -5.51 2.78 8.91
CA LEU A 282 -4.42 2.38 9.79
C LEU A 282 -4.38 3.23 11.08
N ARG A 283 -4.39 4.56 10.95
CA ARG A 283 -4.41 5.46 12.12
C ARG A 283 -5.60 5.18 13.02
N MET A 284 -6.79 5.07 12.44
CA MET A 284 -8.03 4.88 13.16
C MET A 284 -8.06 3.53 13.86
N THR A 285 -7.67 2.45 13.18
CA THR A 285 -7.55 1.12 13.77
C THR A 285 -6.56 1.14 14.93
N LEU A 286 -5.36 1.69 14.75
CA LEU A 286 -4.40 1.80 15.85
C LEU A 286 -4.95 2.60 17.03
N SER A 287 -5.69 3.69 16.78
CA SER A 287 -6.32 4.46 17.85
C SER A 287 -7.43 3.68 18.56
N GLN A 288 -8.27 2.96 17.82
CA GLN A 288 -9.40 2.20 18.36
C GLN A 288 -8.95 1.03 19.22
N PHE A 289 -7.84 0.38 18.85
CA PHE A 289 -7.22 -0.70 19.62
C PHE A 289 -6.20 -0.20 20.66
N GLU A 290 -6.10 1.11 20.89
CA GLU A 290 -5.19 1.72 21.88
C GLU A 290 -3.68 1.47 21.60
N LEU A 291 -3.34 1.27 20.32
CA LEU A 291 -1.97 1.04 19.83
C LEU A 291 -1.30 2.30 19.28
N LEU A 292 -2.05 3.40 19.14
CA LEU A 292 -1.54 4.66 18.61
C LEU A 292 -0.83 5.47 19.70
N ASN A 293 0.50 5.47 19.67
CA ASN A 293 1.31 6.34 20.53
C ASN A 293 1.54 7.74 19.92
N VAL A 294 2.08 8.67 20.72
CA VAL A 294 2.32 10.07 20.32
C VAL A 294 3.24 10.19 19.10
N THR A 295 4.29 9.37 19.04
CA THR A 295 5.24 9.36 17.91
C THR A 295 4.55 8.95 16.62
N LEU A 296 3.74 7.88 16.64
CA LEU A 296 2.96 7.44 15.48
C LEU A 296 1.92 8.46 15.08
N SER A 297 1.20 9.05 16.05
CA SER A 297 0.22 10.10 15.79
C SER A 297 0.85 11.28 15.03
N SER A 298 2.02 11.75 15.47
CA SER A 298 2.78 12.82 14.80
C SER A 298 3.17 12.43 13.36
N ARG A 299 3.62 11.18 13.15
CA ARG A 299 3.97 10.66 11.82
C ARG A 299 2.76 10.62 10.89
N PHE A 300 1.62 10.11 11.35
CA PHE A 300 0.38 10.13 10.57
C PHE A 300 -0.03 11.56 10.22
N MET A 301 0.01 12.50 11.16
CA MET A 301 -0.30 13.91 10.88
C MET A 301 0.62 14.50 9.81
N SER A 302 1.92 14.21 9.87
CA SER A 302 2.89 14.68 8.87
C SER A 302 2.57 14.12 7.48
N ILE A 303 2.33 12.82 7.37
CA ILE A 303 2.01 12.17 6.09
C ILE A 303 0.65 12.62 5.55
N GLU A 304 -0.39 12.71 6.39
CA GLU A 304 -1.71 13.16 5.95
C GLU A 304 -1.69 14.60 5.43
N LYS A 305 -0.91 15.49 6.04
CA LYS A 305 -0.73 16.87 5.55
C LYS A 305 -0.16 16.91 4.13
N GLN A 306 0.73 15.98 3.78
CA GLN A 306 1.27 15.88 2.41
C GLN A 306 0.21 15.43 1.40
N LEU A 307 -0.95 14.93 1.87
CA LEU A 307 -2.08 14.46 1.07
C LEU A 307 -3.22 15.49 0.99
N ASP A 308 -3.06 16.70 1.54
CA ASP A 308 -4.09 17.76 1.53
C ASP A 308 -4.46 18.19 0.10
N PHE A 309 -3.54 18.06 -0.86
CA PHE A 309 -3.77 18.41 -2.26
C PHE A 309 -4.89 17.58 -2.92
N ILE A 310 -5.21 16.39 -2.38
CA ILE A 310 -6.12 15.43 -3.01
C ILE A 310 -7.50 16.03 -3.22
N GLU A 311 -8.01 16.81 -2.27
CA GLU A 311 -9.36 17.38 -2.36
C GLU A 311 -9.48 18.38 -3.52
N GLN A 312 -8.50 19.28 -3.64
CA GLN A 312 -8.42 20.22 -4.76
C GLN A 312 -8.22 19.47 -6.07
N ALA A 313 -7.29 18.52 -6.13
CA ALA A 313 -7.03 17.72 -7.33
C ALA A 313 -8.27 16.97 -7.80
N GLN A 314 -9.07 16.44 -6.86
CA GLN A 314 -10.28 15.70 -7.18
C GLN A 314 -11.36 16.61 -7.77
N ALA A 315 -11.55 17.81 -7.23
CA ALA A 315 -12.48 18.78 -7.81
C ALA A 315 -12.06 19.21 -9.22
N LEU A 316 -10.77 19.52 -9.41
CA LEU A 316 -10.24 19.94 -10.71
C LEU A 316 -10.33 18.84 -11.76
N THR A 317 -9.92 17.61 -11.43
CA THR A 317 -9.97 16.48 -12.35
C THR A 317 -11.41 16.09 -12.69
N ALA A 318 -12.33 16.12 -11.72
CA ALA A 318 -13.75 15.89 -11.98
C ALA A 318 -14.32 16.95 -12.94
N LEU A 319 -14.07 18.25 -12.71
CA LEU A 319 -14.51 19.31 -13.61
C LEU A 319 -13.93 19.16 -15.03
N LEU A 320 -12.70 18.68 -15.17
CA LEU A 320 -12.06 18.47 -16.47
C LEU A 320 -12.48 17.15 -17.14
N GLY A 321 -13.06 16.22 -16.38
CA GLY A 321 -13.46 14.88 -16.80
C GLY A 321 -14.95 14.63 -16.59
N SER A 322 -15.28 13.76 -15.63
CA SER A 322 -16.63 13.23 -15.40
C SER A 322 -17.71 14.29 -15.12
N GLN A 323 -17.36 15.40 -14.46
CA GLN A 323 -18.25 16.48 -14.03
C GLN A 323 -18.12 17.75 -14.89
N ARG A 324 -17.58 17.65 -16.12
CA ARG A 324 -17.51 18.78 -17.06
C ARG A 324 -18.84 19.48 -17.31
N GLY A 325 -19.96 18.76 -17.15
CA GLY A 325 -21.31 19.29 -17.33
C GLY A 325 -21.69 20.39 -16.33
N LEU A 326 -21.02 20.46 -15.17
CA LEU A 326 -21.35 21.44 -14.12
C LEU A 326 -21.17 22.89 -14.57
N PHE A 327 -20.22 23.16 -15.46
CA PHE A 327 -19.91 24.53 -15.91
C PHE A 327 -19.92 24.69 -17.44
N ALA A 328 -20.18 23.62 -18.20
CA ALA A 328 -20.17 23.64 -19.67
C ALA A 328 -21.18 24.62 -20.31
N LYS A 329 -22.23 25.01 -19.58
CA LYS A 329 -23.24 25.97 -20.06
C LYS A 329 -22.84 27.44 -19.86
N LEU A 330 -21.70 27.71 -19.22
CA LEU A 330 -21.20 29.07 -19.05
C LEU A 330 -20.69 29.63 -20.38
N GLY A 331 -21.03 30.89 -20.67
CA GLY A 331 -20.50 31.59 -21.86
C GLY A 331 -18.97 31.61 -21.89
N GLN A 332 -18.34 31.77 -20.72
CA GLN A 332 -16.90 31.85 -20.54
C GLN A 332 -16.24 30.49 -20.21
N HIS A 333 -16.93 29.35 -20.44
CA HIS A 333 -16.43 28.03 -20.04
C HIS A 333 -15.01 27.72 -20.58
N ALA A 334 -14.65 28.21 -21.76
CA ALA A 334 -13.32 27.97 -22.33
C ALA A 334 -12.19 28.61 -21.50
N GLN A 335 -12.40 29.82 -21.00
CA GLN A 335 -11.44 30.54 -20.16
C GLN A 335 -11.33 29.88 -18.79
N VAL A 336 -12.47 29.56 -18.16
CA VAL A 336 -12.52 28.84 -16.89
C VAL A 336 -11.83 27.49 -17.00
N LYS A 337 -12.12 26.71 -18.06
CA LYS A 337 -11.47 25.42 -18.31
C LYS A 337 -9.95 25.55 -18.42
N ALA A 338 -9.47 26.55 -19.16
CA ALA A 338 -8.04 26.80 -19.30
C ALA A 338 -7.39 27.10 -17.95
N ARG A 339 -8.05 27.89 -17.09
CA ARG A 339 -7.53 28.15 -15.74
C ARG A 339 -7.55 26.92 -14.83
N LEU A 340 -8.61 26.11 -14.86
CA LEU A 340 -8.67 24.84 -14.11
C LEU A 340 -7.56 23.87 -14.53
N MET A 341 -7.23 23.80 -15.84
CA MET A 341 -6.10 23.01 -16.34
C MET A 341 -4.75 23.53 -15.82
N ALA A 342 -4.57 24.85 -15.75
CA ALA A 342 -3.37 25.46 -15.18
C ALA A 342 -3.25 25.15 -13.67
N GLN A 343 -4.33 25.34 -12.90
CA GLN A 343 -4.37 24.98 -11.47
C GLN A 343 -4.06 23.50 -11.23
N LEU A 344 -4.56 22.60 -12.08
CA LEU A 344 -4.25 21.16 -11.97
C LEU A 344 -2.77 20.89 -12.24
N SER A 345 -2.17 21.61 -13.19
CA SER A 345 -0.74 21.47 -13.51
C SER A 345 0.14 21.95 -12.35
N GLU A 346 -0.25 23.01 -11.65
CA GLU A 346 0.41 23.55 -10.44
C GLU A 346 0.39 22.58 -9.25
N ILE A 347 -0.44 21.53 -9.27
CA ILE A 347 -0.44 20.50 -8.21
C ILE A 347 0.78 19.56 -8.35
N HIS A 348 1.37 19.44 -9.54
CA HIS A 348 2.51 18.57 -9.83
C HIS A 348 2.26 17.09 -9.45
N LEU A 349 1.12 16.52 -9.87
CA LEU A 349 0.68 15.17 -9.47
C LEU A 349 1.76 14.08 -9.64
N THR A 350 2.53 14.13 -10.73
CA THR A 350 3.60 13.16 -11.01
C THR A 350 4.77 13.24 -10.04
N GLU A 351 5.05 14.40 -9.46
CA GLU A 351 6.16 14.62 -8.53
C GLU A 351 5.76 14.35 -7.07
N ARG A 352 4.45 14.35 -6.76
CA ARG A 352 3.94 14.14 -5.39
C ARG A 352 4.40 12.84 -4.77
N LEU A 353 4.35 11.74 -5.52
CA LEU A 353 4.77 10.43 -5.02
C LEU A 353 6.27 10.38 -4.77
N LEU A 354 7.07 10.95 -5.68
CA LEU A 354 8.52 11.07 -5.51
C LEU A 354 8.88 11.92 -4.30
N SER A 355 8.15 13.01 -4.04
CA SER A 355 8.32 13.86 -2.86
C SER A 355 8.00 13.12 -1.56
N LEU A 356 6.94 12.31 -1.53
CA LEU A 356 6.62 11.46 -0.38
C LEU A 356 7.71 10.41 -0.11
N TRP A 357 8.21 9.75 -1.16
CA TRP A 357 9.26 8.74 -1.04
C TRP A 357 10.62 9.31 -0.58
N GLN A 358 10.80 10.63 -0.63
CA GLN A 358 11.98 11.31 -0.09
C GLN A 358 11.85 11.64 1.40
N GLN A 359 10.69 11.38 2.03
CA GLN A 359 10.50 11.62 3.47
C GLN A 359 10.85 10.35 4.25
N THR A 360 11.77 10.48 5.21
CA THR A 360 12.13 9.38 6.11
C THR A 360 10.94 8.84 6.88
N GLU A 361 10.03 9.73 7.29
CA GLU A 361 8.85 9.45 8.09
C GLU A 361 7.89 8.50 7.38
N TYR A 362 7.88 8.50 6.04
CA TYR A 362 7.03 7.66 5.22
C TYR A 362 7.35 6.18 5.43
N GLY A 363 8.61 5.79 5.20
CA GLY A 363 9.07 4.42 5.44
C GLY A 363 9.09 4.03 6.90
N GLN A 364 9.48 4.96 7.78
CA GLN A 364 9.46 4.72 9.22
C GLN A 364 8.05 4.42 9.74
N LEU A 365 7.01 5.10 9.22
CA LEU A 365 5.63 4.81 9.55
C LEU A 365 5.22 3.40 9.09
N GLN A 366 5.56 3.03 7.85
CA GLN A 366 5.29 1.68 7.34
C GLN A 366 5.97 0.62 8.24
N LEU A 367 7.27 0.77 8.52
CA LEU A 367 8.03 -0.16 9.37
C LEU A 367 7.46 -0.27 10.79
N ALA A 368 7.04 0.84 11.40
CA ALA A 368 6.45 0.82 12.73
C ALA A 368 5.09 0.11 12.76
N ILE A 369 4.31 0.19 11.67
CA ILE A 369 3.06 -0.57 11.53
C ILE A 369 3.37 -2.07 11.40
N VAL A 370 4.41 -2.45 10.64
CA VAL A 370 4.86 -3.84 10.57
C VAL A 370 5.26 -4.36 11.94
N GLU A 371 6.02 -3.58 12.70
CA GLU A 371 6.40 -3.93 14.07
C GLU A 371 5.19 -4.18 14.97
N ILE A 372 4.20 -3.29 14.94
CA ILE A 372 2.96 -3.48 15.71
C ILE A 372 2.23 -4.73 15.25
N LEU A 373 2.11 -4.96 13.94
CA LEU A 373 1.43 -6.12 13.41
C LEU A 373 2.08 -7.45 13.86
N LEU A 374 3.42 -7.51 13.87
CA LEU A 374 4.13 -8.69 14.37
C LEU A 374 3.91 -8.88 15.87
N LYS A 375 3.97 -7.81 16.67
CA LYS A 375 3.72 -7.88 18.11
C LYS A 375 2.29 -8.31 18.43
N VAL A 376 1.30 -7.83 17.67
CA VAL A 376 -0.09 -8.30 17.74
C VAL A 376 -0.16 -9.78 17.37
N SER A 377 0.57 -10.22 16.35
CA SER A 377 0.61 -11.63 15.91
C SER A 377 1.28 -12.57 16.90
N ALA A 378 2.29 -12.09 17.61
CA ALA A 378 2.96 -12.83 18.68
C ALA A 378 2.17 -12.82 20.01
N GLY A 379 1.09 -12.04 20.12
CA GLY A 379 0.36 -11.85 21.38
C GLY A 379 1.13 -11.06 22.43
N GLU A 380 2.16 -10.30 22.01
CA GLU A 380 2.98 -9.45 22.88
C GLU A 380 2.28 -8.13 23.23
N VAL A 381 1.24 -7.79 22.48
CA VAL A 381 0.38 -6.62 22.73
C VAL A 381 -0.89 -7.09 23.41
N ASP A 382 -1.16 -6.55 24.59
CA ASP A 382 -2.39 -6.82 25.31
C ASP A 382 -3.57 -6.02 24.74
N ILE A 383 -4.28 -6.65 23.81
CA ILE A 383 -5.59 -6.22 23.31
C ILE A 383 -6.74 -6.96 24.04
N SER A 384 -6.44 -7.76 25.06
CA SER A 384 -7.41 -8.60 25.77
C SER A 384 -8.29 -7.84 26.77
N ASN A 385 -7.88 -6.63 27.18
CA ASN A 385 -8.71 -5.73 27.99
C ASN A 385 -9.85 -5.07 27.20
N GLN A 386 -9.92 -5.31 25.89
CA GLN A 386 -10.99 -4.81 25.03
C GLN A 386 -12.24 -5.72 25.12
N PRO A 387 -13.45 -5.14 25.00
CA PRO A 387 -14.69 -5.90 24.97
C PRO A 387 -14.78 -6.75 23.68
N SER A 388 -15.80 -7.61 23.55
CA SER A 388 -15.96 -8.48 22.37
C SER A 388 -15.87 -7.70 21.04
N LEU A 389 -15.54 -8.36 19.92
CA LEU A 389 -15.44 -7.71 18.60
C LEU A 389 -16.68 -6.87 18.29
N ARG A 390 -17.87 -7.38 18.60
CA ARG A 390 -19.12 -6.67 18.41
C ARG A 390 -19.20 -5.40 19.25
N GLN A 391 -18.91 -5.48 20.55
CA GLN A 391 -18.90 -4.32 21.44
C GLN A 391 -17.82 -3.30 21.07
N HIS A 392 -16.66 -3.77 20.60
CA HIS A 392 -15.61 -2.92 20.07
C HIS A 392 -16.08 -2.16 18.83
N ALA A 393 -16.69 -2.87 17.88
CA ALA A 393 -17.27 -2.29 16.68
C ALA A 393 -18.38 -1.29 17.04
N ASP A 394 -19.30 -1.61 17.94
CA ASP A 394 -20.39 -0.72 18.37
C ASP A 394 -19.83 0.59 18.95
N ARG A 395 -18.78 0.52 19.80
CA ARG A 395 -18.10 1.71 20.33
C ARG A 395 -17.45 2.53 19.21
N ALA A 396 -16.76 1.89 18.27
CA ALA A 396 -16.11 2.59 17.16
C ALA A 396 -17.14 3.28 16.24
N GLN A 397 -18.23 2.57 15.89
CA GLN A 397 -19.34 3.11 15.11
C GLN A 397 -19.98 4.29 15.84
N GLN A 398 -20.32 4.13 17.12
CA GLN A 398 -20.92 5.16 17.97
C GLN A 398 -20.03 6.40 18.09
N ALA A 399 -18.74 6.23 18.34
CA ALA A 399 -17.79 7.35 18.43
C ALA A 399 -17.70 8.11 17.10
N SER A 400 -17.60 7.40 15.98
CA SER A 400 -17.59 8.02 14.65
C SER A 400 -18.89 8.76 14.33
N TRP A 401 -20.02 8.23 14.82
CA TRP A 401 -21.33 8.84 14.65
C TRP A 401 -21.47 10.13 15.47
N MET A 402 -21.05 10.11 16.73
CA MET A 402 -21.04 11.31 17.58
C MET A 402 -20.13 12.41 17.02
N ALA A 403 -18.99 12.06 16.43
CA ALA A 403 -18.13 13.02 15.76
C ALA A 403 -18.85 13.73 14.60
N ILE A 404 -19.66 13.01 13.80
CA ILE A 404 -20.51 13.63 12.76
C ILE A 404 -21.56 14.55 13.41
N VAL A 405 -22.26 14.08 14.44
CA VAL A 405 -23.33 14.85 15.10
C VAL A 405 -22.81 16.16 15.68
N GLU A 406 -21.60 16.15 16.25
CA GLU A 406 -20.94 17.31 16.81
C GLU A 406 -20.65 18.37 15.73
N VAL A 407 -20.16 17.96 14.55
CA VAL A 407 -19.78 18.89 13.48
C VAL A 407 -20.92 19.23 12.52
N MET A 408 -22.05 18.51 12.57
CA MET A 408 -23.24 18.75 11.73
C MET A 408 -24.55 18.91 12.55
N PRO A 409 -24.61 19.81 13.54
CA PRO A 409 -25.73 19.87 14.46
C PRO A 409 -27.05 20.25 13.78
N LEU A 410 -28.16 19.60 14.17
CA LEU A 410 -29.48 19.76 13.55
C LEU A 410 -30.08 21.18 13.66
N ASN A 411 -29.70 21.90 14.72
CA ASN A 411 -30.19 23.25 15.00
C ASN A 411 -29.47 24.35 14.19
N THR A 412 -28.45 23.99 13.42
CA THR A 412 -27.66 24.94 12.63
C THR A 412 -27.89 24.69 11.15
N VAL A 413 -28.10 25.77 10.38
CA VAL A 413 -28.14 25.71 8.92
C VAL A 413 -26.71 25.66 8.41
N MET A 414 -26.38 24.63 7.64
CA MET A 414 -25.03 24.43 7.13
C MET A 414 -24.84 25.19 5.81
N THR A 415 -23.80 26.02 5.76
CA THR A 415 -23.36 26.68 4.51
C THR A 415 -22.48 25.75 3.67
N SER A 416 -22.18 26.14 2.42
CA SER A 416 -21.18 25.43 1.61
C SER A 416 -19.83 25.32 2.31
N ALA A 417 -19.40 26.35 3.04
CA ALA A 417 -18.14 26.34 3.77
C ALA A 417 -18.18 25.33 4.93
N ASN A 418 -19.31 25.24 5.65
CA ASN A 418 -19.46 24.25 6.73
C ASN A 418 -19.41 22.83 6.19
N TYR A 419 -20.12 22.53 5.09
CA TYR A 419 -20.08 21.21 4.47
C TYR A 419 -18.70 20.79 3.97
N LEU A 420 -17.91 21.74 3.45
CA LEU A 420 -16.53 21.46 3.04
C LEU A 420 -15.61 21.19 4.25
N GLN A 421 -15.83 21.87 5.38
CA GLN A 421 -15.04 21.67 6.61
C GLN A 421 -15.27 20.32 7.28
N VAL A 422 -16.47 19.74 7.12
CA VAL A 422 -16.83 18.45 7.73
C VAL A 422 -16.50 17.23 6.86
N ALA A 423 -15.96 17.44 5.66
CA ALA A 423 -15.65 16.38 4.70
C ALA A 423 -14.75 15.29 5.30
N ALA A 424 -13.69 15.69 6.01
CA ALA A 424 -12.74 14.76 6.62
C ALA A 424 -13.41 13.85 7.68
N VAL A 425 -14.25 14.42 8.55
CA VAL A 425 -14.96 13.66 9.60
C VAL A 425 -15.94 12.66 8.97
N LEU A 426 -16.63 13.07 7.90
CA LEU A 426 -17.56 12.20 7.19
C LEU A 426 -16.84 11.04 6.49
N ASP A 427 -15.72 11.33 5.82
CA ASP A 427 -14.88 10.30 5.19
C ASP A 427 -14.40 9.27 6.23
N GLU A 428 -13.92 9.73 7.38
CA GLU A 428 -13.47 8.85 8.46
C GLU A 428 -14.60 7.96 8.99
N SER A 429 -15.82 8.50 9.20
CA SER A 429 -16.96 7.68 9.61
C SER A 429 -17.36 6.63 8.57
N ILE A 430 -17.23 6.94 7.27
CA ILE A 430 -17.44 5.96 6.21
C ILE A 430 -16.39 4.84 6.31
N LEU A 431 -15.13 5.18 6.58
CA LEU A 431 -14.08 4.18 6.79
C LEU A 431 -14.35 3.28 8.00
N VAL A 432 -14.89 3.80 9.10
CA VAL A 432 -15.35 2.95 10.23
C VAL A 432 -16.47 2.01 9.79
N GLY A 433 -17.40 2.51 8.98
CA GLY A 433 -18.45 1.69 8.37
C GLY A 433 -17.89 0.58 7.48
N HIS A 434 -16.84 0.86 6.70
CA HIS A 434 -16.13 -0.13 5.87
C HIS A 434 -15.34 -1.14 6.72
N ALA A 435 -14.70 -0.70 7.80
CA ALA A 435 -13.94 -1.55 8.68
C ALA A 435 -14.82 -2.60 9.37
N TYR A 436 -15.95 -2.18 9.95
CA TYR A 436 -16.76 -3.01 10.84
C TYR A 436 -18.15 -3.39 10.29
N GLY A 437 -18.56 -2.83 9.15
CA GLY A 437 -19.93 -2.97 8.64
C GLY A 437 -20.31 -4.40 8.24
N SER A 438 -19.35 -5.28 7.95
CA SER A 438 -19.64 -6.69 7.65
C SER A 438 -20.23 -7.46 8.84
N LEU A 439 -20.08 -6.95 10.07
CA LEU A 439 -20.62 -7.56 11.29
C LEU A 439 -22.15 -7.38 11.41
N TYR A 440 -22.75 -6.47 10.64
CA TYR A 440 -24.14 -6.07 10.80
C TYR A 440 -24.99 -6.50 9.60
N GLU A 441 -26.30 -6.60 9.81
CA GLU A 441 -27.25 -6.93 8.74
C GLU A 441 -27.16 -5.89 7.61
N ALA A 442 -26.92 -6.36 6.38
CA ALA A 442 -26.67 -5.49 5.23
C ALA A 442 -27.80 -4.48 5.00
N LYS A 443 -29.07 -4.90 5.16
CA LYS A 443 -30.22 -4.03 4.88
C LYS A 443 -30.27 -2.80 5.79
N SER A 444 -30.17 -2.99 7.11
CA SER A 444 -30.21 -1.90 8.09
C SER A 444 -28.96 -1.02 8.01
N ARG A 445 -27.78 -1.64 7.83
CA ARG A 445 -26.52 -0.93 7.61
C ARG A 445 -26.55 -0.05 6.37
N ASP A 446 -26.93 -0.60 5.22
CA ASP A 446 -26.89 0.12 3.95
C ASP A 446 -27.94 1.24 3.93
N ALA A 447 -29.12 1.01 4.54
CA ALA A 447 -30.12 2.04 4.75
C ALA A 447 -29.58 3.20 5.60
N PHE A 448 -28.87 2.89 6.69
CA PHE A 448 -28.22 3.89 7.55
C PHE A 448 -27.15 4.71 6.81
N ARG A 449 -26.35 4.03 5.97
CA ARG A 449 -25.16 4.62 5.33
C ARG A 449 -25.46 5.40 4.05
N ALA A 450 -26.51 5.03 3.32
CA ALA A 450 -26.88 5.67 2.06
C ALA A 450 -26.95 7.21 2.11
N PRO A 451 -27.67 7.86 3.05
CA PRO A 451 -27.76 9.32 3.05
C PRO A 451 -26.42 9.99 3.39
N TRP A 452 -25.52 9.33 4.13
CA TRP A 452 -24.16 9.84 4.39
C TRP A 452 -23.29 9.80 3.14
N GLN A 453 -23.44 8.75 2.32
CA GLN A 453 -22.77 8.64 1.02
C GLN A 453 -23.27 9.72 0.04
N ASP A 454 -24.57 10.00 0.04
CA ASP A 454 -25.16 11.10 -0.74
C ASP A 454 -24.61 12.46 -0.31
N LEU A 455 -24.43 12.70 0.99
CA LEU A 455 -23.79 13.92 1.50
C LEU A 455 -22.34 14.05 1.05
N VAL A 456 -21.56 12.95 1.02
CA VAL A 456 -20.20 12.98 0.45
C VAL A 456 -20.22 13.40 -1.02
N LEU A 457 -21.16 12.88 -1.82
CA LEU A 457 -21.29 13.30 -3.23
C LEU A 457 -21.65 14.78 -3.35
N GLY A 458 -22.54 15.28 -2.48
CA GLY A 458 -22.88 16.70 -2.39
C GLY A 458 -21.67 17.56 -2.05
N ILE A 459 -20.88 17.18 -1.06
CA ILE A 459 -19.64 17.88 -0.67
C ILE A 459 -18.63 17.91 -1.83
N LYS A 460 -18.44 16.80 -2.54
CA LYS A 460 -17.57 16.75 -3.74
C LYS A 460 -18.05 17.70 -4.83
N THR A 461 -19.37 17.85 -4.99
CA THR A 461 -19.96 18.80 -5.95
C THR A 461 -19.78 20.25 -5.49
N LEU A 462 -19.93 20.54 -4.20
CA LEU A 462 -19.62 21.86 -3.64
C LEU A 462 -18.14 22.23 -3.84
N ALA A 463 -17.23 21.26 -3.69
CA ALA A 463 -15.80 21.47 -3.95
C ALA A 463 -15.53 21.83 -5.42
N CYS A 464 -16.28 21.23 -6.36
CA CYS A 464 -16.24 21.61 -7.77
C CYS A 464 -16.71 23.06 -7.98
N TYR A 465 -17.83 23.47 -7.38
CA TYR A 465 -18.28 24.87 -7.49
C TYR A 465 -17.29 25.86 -6.87
N ARG A 466 -16.64 25.50 -5.76
CA ARG A 466 -15.58 26.31 -5.17
C ARG A 466 -14.39 26.47 -6.13
N ALA A 467 -13.95 25.40 -6.78
CA ALA A 467 -12.88 25.47 -7.78
C ALA A 467 -13.24 26.36 -8.98
N VAL A 468 -14.50 26.30 -9.46
CA VAL A 468 -15.00 27.21 -10.50
C VAL A 468 -15.00 28.67 -10.02
N GLN A 469 -15.42 28.92 -8.77
CA GLN A 469 -15.42 30.25 -8.17
C GLN A 469 -14.01 30.83 -8.05
N ASP A 470 -13.04 30.02 -7.61
CA ASP A 470 -11.65 30.46 -7.48
C ASP A 470 -11.05 30.76 -8.86
N ALA A 471 -11.29 29.89 -9.85
CA ALA A 471 -10.87 30.13 -11.23
C ALA A 471 -11.51 31.38 -11.86
N SER A 472 -12.79 31.66 -11.58
CA SER A 472 -13.46 32.84 -12.13
C SER A 472 -12.98 34.13 -11.49
N ARG A 473 -12.71 34.13 -10.19
CA ARG A 473 -12.11 35.27 -9.47
C ARG A 473 -10.75 35.65 -10.03
N GLU A 474 -9.91 34.67 -10.32
CA GLU A 474 -8.58 34.92 -10.90
C GLU A 474 -8.61 35.45 -12.34
N LEU A 475 -9.73 35.25 -13.04
CA LEU A 475 -9.97 35.73 -14.41
C LEU A 475 -10.78 37.03 -14.45
N ASP A 476 -11.13 37.60 -13.30
CA ASP A 476 -12.06 38.74 -13.17
C ASP A 476 -13.42 38.49 -13.87
N ILE A 477 -13.90 37.24 -13.87
CA ILE A 477 -15.21 36.85 -14.41
C ILE A 477 -16.22 36.78 -13.27
N ASP A 478 -17.27 37.62 -13.33
CA ASP A 478 -18.37 37.57 -12.37
C ASP A 478 -19.33 36.40 -12.66
N LEU A 479 -19.27 35.39 -11.81
CA LEU A 479 -20.16 34.23 -11.80
C LEU A 479 -20.94 34.10 -10.49
N ASN A 480 -20.97 35.14 -9.65
CA ASN A 480 -21.48 35.01 -8.28
C ASN A 480 -22.95 34.59 -8.23
N GLU A 481 -23.82 35.26 -9.01
CA GLU A 481 -25.26 34.94 -9.05
C GLU A 481 -25.53 33.52 -9.55
N TRP A 482 -24.82 33.09 -10.60
CA TRP A 482 -24.95 31.73 -11.16
C TRP A 482 -24.47 30.66 -10.17
N LEU A 483 -23.33 30.89 -9.49
CA LEU A 483 -22.80 29.99 -8.48
C LEU A 483 -23.72 29.91 -7.26
N GLU A 484 -24.28 31.05 -6.83
CA GLU A 484 -25.22 31.11 -5.71
C GLU A 484 -26.48 30.29 -5.99
N ASP A 485 -27.10 30.44 -7.17
CA ASP A 485 -28.26 29.64 -7.60
C ASP A 485 -27.96 28.12 -7.57
N LYS A 486 -26.81 27.73 -8.12
CA LYS A 486 -26.39 26.32 -8.18
C LYS A 486 -26.10 25.74 -6.80
N GLN A 487 -25.40 26.49 -5.96
CA GLN A 487 -25.09 26.09 -4.59
C GLN A 487 -26.34 26.03 -3.72
N GLN A 488 -27.25 27.01 -3.82
CA GLN A 488 -28.48 27.04 -3.04
C GLN A 488 -29.38 25.83 -3.34
N SER A 489 -29.52 25.48 -4.62
CA SER A 489 -30.25 24.28 -5.04
C SER A 489 -29.67 22.99 -4.47
N LEU A 490 -28.34 22.86 -4.49
CA LEU A 490 -27.64 21.70 -3.94
C LEU A 490 -27.71 21.65 -2.40
N LEU A 491 -27.50 22.79 -1.73
CA LEU A 491 -27.59 22.90 -0.27
C LEU A 491 -28.99 22.56 0.24
N PHE A 492 -30.04 22.95 -0.48
CA PHE A 492 -31.41 22.56 -0.14
C PHE A 492 -31.60 21.03 -0.13
N ALA A 493 -31.10 20.34 -1.16
CA ALA A 493 -31.13 18.88 -1.22
C ALA A 493 -30.29 18.23 -0.11
N MET A 494 -29.06 18.72 0.10
CA MET A 494 -28.16 18.23 1.15
C MET A 494 -28.74 18.41 2.55
N GLU A 495 -29.39 19.54 2.84
CA GLU A 495 -30.06 19.77 4.13
C GLU A 495 -31.21 18.78 4.37
N SER A 496 -31.99 18.46 3.33
CA SER A 496 -33.01 17.42 3.42
C SER A 496 -32.40 16.05 3.72
N THR A 497 -31.33 15.69 3.00
CA THR A 497 -30.59 14.42 3.20
C THR A 497 -30.00 14.36 4.62
N ARG A 498 -29.37 15.43 5.10
CA ARG A 498 -28.80 15.50 6.46
C ARG A 498 -29.85 15.33 7.54
N ARG A 499 -31.01 15.98 7.42
CA ARG A 499 -32.12 15.82 8.38
C ARG A 499 -32.66 14.39 8.38
N ASN A 500 -32.80 13.77 7.21
CA ASN A 500 -33.17 12.37 7.10
C ASN A 500 -32.13 11.48 7.80
N ALA A 501 -30.85 11.64 7.45
CA ALA A 501 -29.75 10.85 7.99
C ALA A 501 -29.68 10.88 9.53
N MET A 502 -29.87 12.06 10.12
CA MET A 502 -29.87 12.27 11.58
C MET A 502 -31.09 11.66 12.30
N GLN A 503 -32.17 11.34 11.60
CA GLN A 503 -33.36 10.69 12.16
C GLN A 503 -33.29 9.15 12.08
N GLN A 504 -32.33 8.61 11.34
CA GLN A 504 -32.22 7.17 11.19
C GLN A 504 -31.69 6.51 12.46
N GLN A 505 -32.24 5.35 12.79
CA GLN A 505 -31.76 4.55 13.90
C GLN A 505 -30.42 3.92 13.53
N ALA A 506 -29.43 4.06 14.41
CA ALA A 506 -28.16 3.36 14.30
C ALA A 506 -28.39 1.84 14.18
N TYR A 507 -27.64 1.18 13.28
CA TYR A 507 -27.80 -0.25 13.00
C TYR A 507 -26.97 -1.15 13.93
N TRP A 508 -26.19 -0.56 14.83
CA TRP A 508 -25.36 -1.30 15.78
C TRP A 508 -26.08 -1.58 17.10
#